data_AF-T1BXE6-F1
#
_entry.id   AF-T1BXE6-F1
#
_cell.length_a   1.000
_cell.length_b   1.000
_cell.length_c   1.000
_cell.angle_alpha   90.00
_cell.angle_beta   90.00
_cell.angle_gamma   90.00
#
_symmetry.space_group_name_H-M   'P 1'
#
loop_
_entity.id
_entity.type
_entity.pdbx_description
1 polymer ?
#
loop_
_entity_poly.entity_id
_entity_poly.type
_entity_poly.pdbx_seq_one_letter_code
_entity_poly.pdbx_strand_id
1 'polypeptide(L)'
;FSAHGALELYAEAFEAIGALDRLESFAAEHGADFYGLPRNSGRLRLVKAPWTVPAAYPFGDDELIPLRAAERIGWQLERLE
;
A
#
# COMPACT_ATOMS: atom_id res chain seq x y z
N PHE A 1 -9.78 3.62 -7.65
CA PHE A 1 -9.19 2.31 -7.32
C PHE A 1 -7.80 2.51 -6.71
N SER A 2 -7.51 1.99 -5.51
CA SER A 2 -6.25 2.22 -4.79
C SER A 2 -5.45 0.94 -4.48
N ALA A 3 -5.98 -0.25 -4.79
CA ALA A 3 -5.35 -1.51 -4.39
C ALA A 3 -3.94 -1.71 -4.97
N HIS A 4 -3.65 -1.11 -6.13
CA HIS A 4 -2.35 -1.17 -6.80
C HIS A 4 -1.16 -0.61 -5.99
N GLY A 5 -1.41 0.25 -5.00
CA GLY A 5 -0.38 0.91 -4.19
C GLY A 5 -0.84 1.14 -2.76
N ALA A 6 -1.73 0.30 -2.24
CA ALA A 6 -2.41 0.56 -0.97
C ALA A 6 -1.46 0.72 0.22
N LEU A 7 -0.43 -0.13 0.32
CA LEU A 7 0.52 -0.09 1.44
C LEU A 7 1.48 1.09 1.29
N GLU A 8 1.88 1.40 0.08
CA GLU A 8 2.75 2.53 -0.25
C GLU A 8 2.07 3.87 0.05
N LEU A 9 0.78 4.00 -0.28
CA LEU A 9 -0.03 5.18 0.03
C LEU A 9 -0.22 5.34 1.55
N TYR A 10 -0.42 4.25 2.30
CA TYR A 10 -0.44 4.32 3.76
C TYR A 10 0.93 4.72 4.33
N ALA A 11 2.03 4.22 3.77
CA ALA A 11 3.37 4.64 4.19
C ALA A 11 3.57 6.15 4.01
N GLU A 12 3.17 6.74 2.89
CA GLU A 12 3.21 8.21 2.70
C GLU A 12 2.36 8.95 3.76
N ALA A 13 1.15 8.47 4.03
CA ALA A 13 0.25 9.10 4.99
C ALA A 13 0.79 9.06 6.43
N PHE A 14 1.32 7.90 6.86
CA PHE A 14 1.90 7.75 8.20
C PHE A 14 3.26 8.46 8.31
N GLU A 15 4.08 8.48 7.26
CA GLU A 15 5.32 9.25 7.21
C GLU A 15 5.07 10.75 7.34
N ALA A 16 4.05 11.29 6.65
CA ALA A 16 3.72 12.70 6.66
C ALA A 16 3.39 13.25 8.06
N ILE A 17 2.97 12.37 8.99
CA ILE A 17 2.67 12.71 10.38
C ILE A 17 3.69 12.16 11.38
N GLY A 18 4.82 11.62 10.91
CA GLY A 18 5.89 11.08 11.75
C GLY A 18 5.50 9.84 12.55
N ALA A 19 4.60 9.00 12.02
CA ALA A 19 4.03 7.85 12.71
C ALA A 19 4.24 6.51 11.97
N LEU A 20 5.29 6.36 11.15
CA LEU A 20 5.57 5.13 10.39
C LEU A 20 5.63 3.87 11.27
N ASP A 21 6.03 4.00 12.53
CA ASP A 21 6.05 2.94 13.54
C ASP A 21 4.67 2.32 13.81
N ARG A 22 3.58 3.03 13.49
CA ARG A 22 2.19 2.57 13.68
C ARG A 22 1.58 1.92 12.44
N LEU A 23 2.28 1.92 11.30
CA LEU A 23 1.75 1.43 10.04
C LEU A 23 1.43 -0.07 10.09
N GLU A 24 2.30 -0.88 10.69
CA GLU A 24 2.10 -2.34 10.78
C GLU A 24 0.82 -2.69 11.54
N SER A 25 0.64 -2.09 12.73
CA SER A 25 -0.55 -2.33 13.53
C SER A 25 -1.83 -1.90 12.82
N PHE A 26 -1.81 -0.78 12.10
CA PHE A 26 -2.94 -0.32 11.29
C PHE A 26 -3.25 -1.26 10.12
N ALA A 27 -2.22 -1.65 9.34
CA ALA A 27 -2.41 -2.36 8.09
C ALA A 27 -2.61 -3.89 8.25
N ALA A 28 -2.13 -4.48 9.36
CA ALA A 28 -2.09 -5.94 9.51
C ALA A 28 -2.69 -6.48 10.81
N GLU A 29 -2.64 -5.73 11.92
CA GLU A 29 -2.99 -6.28 13.25
C GLU A 29 -4.41 -5.92 13.67
N HIS A 30 -4.76 -4.64 13.69
CA HIS A 30 -6.02 -4.17 14.27
C HIS A 30 -7.25 -4.73 13.56
N GLY A 31 -7.17 -4.92 12.24
CA GLY A 31 -8.23 -5.58 11.49
C GLY A 31 -8.39 -7.05 11.89
N ALA A 32 -7.30 -7.81 11.92
CA ALA A 32 -7.34 -9.23 12.31
C ALA A 32 -7.90 -9.40 13.73
N ASP A 33 -7.42 -8.59 14.68
CA ASP A 33 -7.89 -8.60 16.07
C ASP A 33 -9.39 -8.26 16.16
N PHE A 34 -9.85 -7.23 15.44
CA PHE A 34 -11.26 -6.81 15.44
C PHE A 34 -12.19 -7.87 14.85
N TYR A 35 -11.77 -8.53 13.76
CA TYR A 35 -12.56 -9.57 13.10
C TYR A 35 -12.40 -10.96 13.72
N GLY A 36 -11.57 -11.12 14.76
CA GLY A 36 -11.30 -12.42 15.39
C GLY A 36 -10.56 -13.41 14.47
N LEU A 37 -9.75 -12.89 13.55
CA LEU A 37 -8.95 -13.68 12.61
C LEU A 37 -7.50 -13.81 13.09
N PRO A 38 -6.76 -14.87 12.71
CA PRO A 38 -5.34 -14.97 13.00
C PRO A 38 -4.54 -13.83 12.37
N ARG A 39 -3.54 -13.30 13.08
CA ARG A 39 -2.59 -12.34 12.53
C ARG A 39 -1.73 -12.99 11.44
N ASN A 40 -1.35 -12.20 10.44
CA ASN A 40 -0.46 -12.64 9.38
C ASN A 40 0.93 -13.03 9.95
N SER A 41 1.48 -14.16 9.51
CA SER A 41 2.85 -14.60 9.88
C SER A 41 3.91 -14.19 8.85
N GLY A 42 3.47 -13.80 7.65
CA GLY A 42 4.35 -13.34 6.58
C GLY A 42 4.91 -11.95 6.85
N ARG A 43 6.02 -11.64 6.18
CA ARG A 43 6.61 -10.31 6.16
C ARG A 43 6.66 -9.80 4.73
N LEU A 44 6.63 -8.48 4.61
CA LEU A 44 6.88 -7.76 3.38
C LEU A 44 7.82 -6.61 3.67
N ARG A 45 8.42 -6.02 2.63
CA ARG A 45 9.32 -4.88 2.78
C ARG A 45 8.78 -3.71 1.96
N LEU A 46 8.63 -2.56 2.61
CA LEU A 46 8.41 -1.29 1.93
C LEU A 46 9.74 -0.55 1.89
N VAL A 47 10.14 -0.09 0.71
CA VAL A 47 11.34 0.71 0.52
C VAL A 47 10.96 2.11 0.07
N LYS A 48 11.73 3.11 0.52
CA LYS A 48 11.54 4.50 0.10
C LYS A 48 12.14 4.72 -1.29
N ALA A 49 11.51 4.11 -2.29
CA ALA A 49 11.89 4.16 -3.69
C ALA A 49 10.72 4.74 -4.50
N PRO A 50 10.81 5.99 -4.98
CA PRO A 50 9.73 6.60 -5.74
C PRO A 50 9.47 5.89 -7.07
N TRP A 51 8.21 5.67 -7.41
CA TRP A 51 7.79 5.12 -8.70
C TRP A 51 6.58 5.88 -9.24
N THR A 52 6.36 5.79 -10.56
CA THR A 52 5.25 6.48 -11.25
C THR A 52 4.10 5.51 -11.49
N VAL A 53 2.92 5.87 -11.04
CA VAL A 53 1.72 5.04 -11.20
C VAL A 53 1.27 5.08 -12.67
N PRO A 54 0.92 3.93 -13.27
CA PRO A 54 0.30 3.88 -14.59
C PRO A 54 -0.92 4.80 -14.69
N ALA A 55 -1.14 5.41 -15.87
CA ALA A 55 -2.30 6.26 -16.09
C ALA A 55 -3.63 5.48 -16.02
N ALA A 56 -3.59 4.19 -16.39
CA ALA A 56 -4.72 3.28 -16.37
C ALA A 56 -4.26 1.83 -16.16
N TYR A 57 -5.17 0.98 -15.69
CA TYR A 57 -5.03 -0.47 -15.67
C TYR A 57 -6.15 -1.12 -16.51
N PRO A 58 -5.88 -2.22 -17.23
CA PRO A 58 -6.92 -2.93 -17.98
C PRO A 58 -7.95 -3.56 -17.04
N PHE A 59 -9.23 -3.51 -17.43
CA PHE A 59 -10.34 -4.08 -16.67
C PHE A 59 -11.44 -4.62 -17.58
N GLY A 60 -11.25 -5.85 -18.06
CA GLY A 60 -12.13 -6.44 -19.07
C GLY A 60 -12.03 -5.64 -20.37
N ASP A 61 -13.17 -5.17 -20.87
CA ASP A 61 -13.25 -4.30 -22.06
C ASP A 61 -13.09 -2.80 -21.72
N ASP A 62 -12.97 -2.46 -20.43
CA ASP A 62 -12.83 -1.10 -19.92
C ASP A 62 -11.44 -0.85 -19.30
N GLU A 63 -11.22 0.37 -18.81
CA GLU A 63 -10.03 0.79 -18.06
C GLU A 63 -10.37 1.26 -16.64
N LEU A 64 -9.48 0.97 -15.70
CA LEU A 64 -9.50 1.54 -14.35
C LEU A 64 -8.50 2.67 -14.22
N ILE A 65 -8.99 3.85 -13.87
CA ILE A 65 -8.13 4.97 -13.49
C ILE A 65 -7.74 4.81 -12.00
N PRO A 66 -6.45 4.57 -11.68
CA PRO A 66 -6.01 4.43 -10.31
C PRO A 66 -5.99 5.79 -9.59
N LEU A 67 -6.13 5.76 -8.27
CA LEU A 67 -5.72 6.90 -7.44
C LEU A 67 -4.24 7.18 -7.74
N ARG A 68 -3.85 8.45 -7.89
CA ARG A 68 -2.49 8.88 -8.30
C ARG A 68 -2.10 8.51 -9.74
N ALA A 69 -3.05 8.32 -10.66
CA ALA A 69 -2.76 8.09 -12.08
C ALA A 69 -1.75 9.09 -12.66
N ALA A 70 -0.67 8.58 -13.28
CA ALA A 70 0.46 9.35 -13.82
C ALA A 70 1.23 10.23 -12.80
N GLU A 71 0.91 10.13 -11.50
CA GLU A 71 1.65 10.76 -10.42
C GLU A 71 2.65 9.78 -9.78
N ARG A 72 3.47 10.28 -8.85
CA ARG A 72 4.45 9.47 -8.11
C ARG A 72 3.94 9.05 -6.75
N ILE A 73 4.34 7.87 -6.31
CA ILE A 73 4.27 7.40 -4.92
C ILE A 73 5.72 7.23 -4.44
N GLY A 74 6.04 7.73 -3.25
CA GLY A 74 7.40 7.77 -2.68
C GLY A 74 7.90 6.47 -2.06
N TRP A 75 6.99 5.53 -1.82
CA TRP A 75 7.27 4.20 -1.28
C TRP A 75 6.94 3.12 -2.32
N GLN A 76 7.61 1.98 -2.24
CA GLN A 76 7.41 0.83 -3.12
C GLN A 76 7.43 -0.47 -2.32
N LEU A 77 6.48 -1.36 -2.59
CA LEU A 77 6.51 -2.73 -2.10
C LEU A 77 7.59 -3.54 -2.82
N GLU A 78 8.44 -4.17 -2.03
CA GLU A 78 9.48 -5.07 -2.48
C GLU A 78 9.17 -6.49 -1.99
N ARG A 79 9.25 -7.45 -2.92
CA ARG A 79 9.05 -8.86 -2.60
C ARG A 79 10.27 -9.37 -1.84
N LEU A 80 10.06 -10.00 -0.70
CA LEU A 80 11.11 -10.75 -0.01
C LEU A 80 11.38 -12.03 -0.82
N GLU A 81 12.65 -12.29 -1.13
CA GLU A 81 13.12 -13.56 -1.69
C GLU A 81 13.05 -14.70 -0.68
#